data_AF-A0A7W3J5B8-F1
#
_entry.id   AF-A0A7W3J5B8-F1
#
_cell.length_a   1.000
_cell.length_b   1.000
_cell.length_c   1.000
_cell.angle_alpha   90.00
_cell.angle_beta   90.00
_cell.angle_gamma   90.00
#
_symmetry.space_group_name_H-M   'P 1'
#
loop_
_entity.id
_entity.type
_entity.pdbx_description
1 polymer ?
#
loop_
_entity_poly.entity_id
_entity_poly.type
_entity_poly.pdbx_seq_one_letter_code
_entity_poly.pdbx_strand_id
1 'polypeptide(L)'
;MDLPSHYLDPVTLHEVFDDVPAAQAYLVELARGPACDEPATLAVRVPLTRALAPEADDPDAELAEAERLGWLAVDLAGGPDDDAAAAHSHAADVPLAALTPLLRLAHVLQWRHRFSEADLLFGLTLEAAHYYGEHAASIEHARRLEFFALQHWGRCRYDQALEVHADQARPYLGEALALFVRALEQRVDVAASPAEVATIRLAEQAARDRLAELGA
;
A
#
# COMPACT_ATOMS: atom_id res chain seq x y z
N MET A 1 -11.06 -12.85 -17.16
CA MET A 1 -9.60 -12.89 -17.32
C MET A 1 -9.03 -12.83 -15.92
N ASP A 2 -8.11 -13.72 -15.58
CA ASP A 2 -7.46 -13.71 -14.27
C ASP A 2 -6.43 -12.58 -14.20
N LEU A 3 -6.17 -12.05 -13.01
CA LEU A 3 -5.14 -11.03 -12.81
C LEU A 3 -3.77 -11.61 -13.23
N PRO A 4 -2.99 -10.91 -14.08
CA PRO A 4 -1.66 -11.37 -14.48
C PRO A 4 -0.74 -11.60 -13.27
N SER A 5 0.18 -12.56 -13.43
CA SER A 5 1.14 -12.89 -12.38
C SER A 5 2.11 -11.74 -12.14
N HIS A 6 2.48 -11.57 -10.88
CA HIS A 6 3.40 -10.55 -10.42
C HIS A 6 4.25 -11.10 -9.27
N TYR A 7 5.38 -10.45 -9.03
CA TYR A 7 6.25 -10.68 -7.88
C TYR A 7 6.62 -9.36 -7.21
N LEU A 8 7.26 -9.45 -6.04
CA LEU A 8 7.85 -8.29 -5.37
C LEU A 8 9.34 -8.25 -5.71
N ASP A 9 9.80 -7.16 -6.29
CA ASP A 9 11.23 -6.94 -6.51
C ASP A 9 11.94 -6.91 -5.15
N PRO A 10 12.93 -7.80 -4.89
CA PRO A 10 13.62 -7.84 -3.60
C PRO A 10 14.43 -6.58 -3.28
N VAL A 11 14.72 -5.73 -4.28
CA VAL A 11 15.51 -4.50 -4.10
C VAL A 11 14.62 -3.32 -3.76
N THR A 12 13.57 -3.07 -4.53
CA THR A 12 12.66 -1.93 -4.33
C THR A 12 11.45 -2.27 -3.46
N LEU A 13 11.15 -3.56 -3.27
CA LEU A 13 9.92 -4.07 -2.65
C LEU A 13 8.64 -3.67 -3.41
N HIS A 14 8.78 -3.21 -4.65
CA HIS A 14 7.69 -2.85 -5.54
C HIS A 14 7.10 -4.08 -6.23
N GLU A 15 5.82 -4.01 -6.58
CA GLU A 15 5.15 -5.05 -7.37
C GLU A 15 5.56 -4.92 -8.84
N VAL A 16 5.98 -6.03 -9.45
CA VAL A 16 6.41 -6.11 -10.85
C VAL A 16 5.63 -7.23 -11.54
N PHE A 17 5.07 -6.94 -12.72
CA PHE A 17 4.31 -7.92 -13.52
C PHE A 17 5.22 -8.72 -14.46
N ASP A 18 4.99 -10.03 -14.54
CA ASP A 18 5.77 -10.91 -15.43
C ASP A 18 5.43 -10.69 -16.91
N ASP A 19 4.17 -10.36 -17.20
CA ASP A 19 3.64 -10.09 -18.54
C ASP A 19 2.98 -8.71 -18.57
N VAL A 20 3.81 -7.68 -18.75
CA VAL A 20 3.39 -6.28 -18.84
C VAL A 20 2.35 -6.06 -19.96
N PRO A 21 2.52 -6.58 -21.19
CA PRO A 21 1.50 -6.46 -22.23
C PRO A 21 0.13 -7.04 -21.84
N ALA A 22 0.10 -8.22 -21.18
CA ALA A 22 -1.16 -8.79 -20.71
C ALA A 22 -1.81 -7.96 -19.60
N ALA A 23 -1.01 -7.42 -18.68
CA ALA A 23 -1.47 -6.53 -17.62
C ALA A 23 -2.03 -5.21 -18.16
N GLN A 24 -1.38 -4.60 -19.14
CA GLN A 24 -1.88 -3.42 -19.85
C GLN A 24 -3.19 -3.72 -20.59
N ALA A 25 -3.28 -4.85 -21.30
CA ALA A 25 -4.50 -5.25 -21.98
C ALA A 25 -5.67 -5.43 -20.99
N TYR A 26 -5.40 -6.05 -19.83
CA TYR A 26 -6.39 -6.23 -18.77
C TYR A 26 -6.85 -4.89 -18.18
N LEU A 27 -5.93 -3.95 -17.93
CA LEU A 27 -6.27 -2.60 -17.46
C LEU A 27 -7.19 -1.86 -18.46
N VAL A 28 -6.89 -1.97 -19.75
CA VAL A 28 -7.70 -1.38 -20.83
C VAL A 28 -9.11 -1.99 -20.88
N GLU A 29 -9.25 -3.30 -20.66
CA GLU A 29 -10.57 -3.95 -20.57
C GLU A 29 -11.39 -3.40 -19.40
N LEU A 30 -10.79 -3.30 -18.22
CA LEU A 30 -11.44 -2.75 -17.01
C LEU A 30 -11.90 -1.29 -17.23
N ALA A 31 -11.11 -0.49 -17.95
CA ALA A 31 -11.43 0.91 -18.21
C ALA A 31 -12.55 1.12 -19.26
N ARG A 32 -12.84 0.13 -20.11
CA ARG A 32 -13.86 0.23 -21.17
C ARG A 32 -15.27 -0.18 -20.72
N GLY A 33 -15.37 -0.89 -19.60
CA GLY A 33 -16.65 -1.40 -19.10
C GLY A 33 -17.55 -0.30 -18.52
N PRO A 34 -18.88 -0.47 -18.51
CA PRO A 34 -19.80 0.47 -17.85
C PRO A 34 -19.62 0.51 -16.32
N ALA A 35 -18.98 -0.51 -15.75
CA ALA A 35 -18.65 -0.63 -14.33
C ALA A 35 -17.22 -0.13 -14.01
N CYS A 36 -16.62 0.68 -14.88
CA CYS A 36 -15.21 1.12 -14.77
C CYS A 36 -14.90 1.86 -13.45
N ASP A 37 -15.91 2.52 -12.89
CA ASP A 37 -15.82 3.31 -11.66
C ASP A 37 -16.54 2.65 -10.47
N GLU A 38 -16.97 1.38 -10.60
CA GLU A 38 -17.54 0.64 -9.47
C GLU A 38 -16.45 0.22 -8.47
N PRO A 39 -16.74 0.14 -7.15
CA PRO A 39 -15.74 -0.17 -6.12
C PRO A 39 -14.93 -1.45 -6.38
N ALA A 40 -15.57 -2.50 -6.92
CA ALA A 40 -14.89 -3.76 -7.22
C ALA A 40 -13.88 -3.62 -8.37
N THR A 41 -14.19 -2.80 -9.37
CA THR A 41 -13.29 -2.49 -10.49
C THR A 41 -12.14 -1.61 -10.04
N LEU A 42 -12.42 -0.57 -9.26
CA LEU A 42 -11.40 0.34 -8.72
C LEU A 42 -10.41 -0.40 -7.81
N ALA A 43 -10.87 -1.42 -7.06
CA ALA A 43 -10.02 -2.26 -6.22
C ALA A 43 -8.90 -2.98 -7.00
N VAL A 44 -9.05 -3.13 -8.31
CA VAL A 44 -8.05 -3.70 -9.23
C VAL A 44 -7.37 -2.60 -10.05
N ARG A 45 -8.12 -1.65 -10.61
CA ARG A 45 -7.56 -0.59 -11.47
C ARG A 45 -6.54 0.28 -10.74
N VAL A 46 -6.80 0.69 -9.50
CA VAL A 46 -5.87 1.55 -8.75
C VAL A 46 -4.49 0.90 -8.58
N PRO A 47 -4.36 -0.30 -7.95
CA PRO A 47 -3.05 -0.92 -7.79
C PRO A 47 -2.39 -1.33 -9.12
N LEU A 48 -3.19 -1.73 -10.12
CA LEU A 48 -2.67 -2.12 -11.43
C LEU A 48 -2.11 -0.93 -12.20
N THR A 49 -2.81 0.21 -12.23
CA THR A 49 -2.35 1.45 -12.87
C THR A 49 -1.05 1.93 -12.22
N ARG A 50 -1.00 1.94 -10.88
CA ARG A 50 0.23 2.25 -10.12
C ARG A 50 1.40 1.37 -10.52
N ALA A 51 1.21 0.05 -10.49
CA ALA A 51 2.28 -0.91 -10.72
C ALA A 51 2.73 -0.99 -12.19
N LEU A 52 1.90 -0.55 -13.15
CA LEU A 52 2.27 -0.44 -14.57
C LEU A 52 2.85 0.93 -14.95
N ALA A 53 2.73 1.94 -14.09
CA ALA A 53 3.22 3.29 -14.39
C ALA A 53 4.71 3.35 -14.80
N PRO A 54 5.65 2.60 -14.18
CA PRO A 54 7.05 2.60 -14.61
C PRO A 54 7.28 2.13 -16.06
N GLU A 55 6.35 1.36 -16.62
CA GLU A 55 6.40 0.81 -17.98
C GLU A 55 5.67 1.69 -19.01
N ALA A 56 5.08 2.80 -18.58
CA ALA A 56 4.33 3.72 -19.43
C ALA A 56 5.22 4.80 -20.05
N ASP A 57 4.74 5.39 -21.16
CA ASP A 57 5.43 6.51 -21.82
C ASP A 57 5.49 7.77 -20.92
N ASP A 58 4.49 7.94 -20.04
CA ASP A 58 4.40 9.04 -19.06
C ASP A 58 4.00 8.46 -17.68
N PRO A 59 4.98 8.01 -16.88
CA PRO A 59 4.74 7.41 -15.56
C PRO A 59 4.02 8.36 -14.59
N ASP A 60 4.31 9.67 -14.66
CA ASP A 60 3.71 10.66 -13.77
C ASP A 60 2.22 10.84 -14.07
N ALA A 61 1.83 10.80 -15.35
CA ALA A 61 0.43 10.84 -15.76
C ALA A 61 -0.34 9.59 -15.30
N GLU A 62 0.25 8.40 -15.43
CA GLU A 62 -0.37 7.15 -14.97
C GLU A 62 -0.54 7.13 -13.44
N LEU A 63 0.47 7.59 -12.69
CA LEU A 63 0.37 7.71 -11.23
C LEU A 63 -0.66 8.77 -10.82
N ALA A 64 -0.79 9.88 -11.56
CA ALA A 64 -1.82 10.87 -11.31
C ALA A 64 -3.24 10.32 -11.57
N GLU A 65 -3.42 9.49 -12.60
CA GLU A 65 -4.69 8.78 -12.84
C GLU A 65 -4.97 7.76 -11.74
N ALA A 66 -3.96 6.99 -11.29
CA ALA A 66 -4.10 6.07 -10.18
C ALA A 66 -4.52 6.80 -8.88
N GLU A 67 -4.00 8.00 -8.65
CA GLU A 67 -4.38 8.83 -7.49
C GLU A 67 -5.84 9.30 -7.60
N ARG A 68 -6.24 9.80 -8.77
CA ARG A 68 -7.63 10.23 -9.02
C ARG A 68 -8.62 9.08 -8.80
N LEU A 69 -8.31 7.90 -9.32
CA LEU A 69 -9.11 6.68 -9.11
C LEU A 69 -9.09 6.23 -7.65
N GLY A 70 -7.96 6.42 -6.95
CA GLY A 70 -7.82 6.16 -5.52
C GLY A 70 -8.76 7.03 -4.69
N TRP A 71 -8.76 8.34 -4.91
CA TRP A 71 -9.69 9.26 -4.24
C TRP A 71 -11.16 8.93 -4.53
N LEU A 72 -11.50 8.61 -5.78
CA LEU A 72 -12.85 8.15 -6.13
C LEU A 72 -13.25 6.90 -5.34
N ALA A 73 -12.32 5.95 -5.14
CA ALA A 73 -12.60 4.75 -4.36
C ALA A 73 -12.78 5.05 -2.86
N VAL A 74 -12.08 6.05 -2.32
CA VAL A 74 -12.24 6.51 -0.93
C VAL A 74 -13.60 7.18 -0.74
N ASP A 75 -13.99 8.10 -1.64
CA ASP A 75 -15.28 8.78 -1.63
C ASP A 75 -16.46 7.80 -1.69
N LEU A 76 -16.42 6.84 -2.63
CA LEU A 76 -17.45 5.79 -2.75
C LEU A 76 -17.56 4.90 -1.51
N ALA A 77 -16.51 4.82 -0.70
CA ALA A 77 -16.49 4.07 0.57
C ALA A 77 -16.88 4.94 1.79
N GLY A 78 -17.19 6.23 1.58
CA GLY A 78 -17.53 7.21 2.61
C GLY A 78 -16.33 7.69 3.44
N GLY A 79 -15.11 7.55 2.92
CA GLY A 79 -13.90 8.05 3.55
C GLY A 79 -13.72 9.57 3.39
N PRO A 80 -12.55 10.13 3.77
CA PRO A 80 -12.26 11.54 3.56
C PRO A 80 -12.13 11.87 2.07
N ASP A 81 -12.65 13.04 1.68
CA ASP A 81 -12.73 13.46 0.27
C ASP A 81 -11.39 13.92 -0.32
N ASP A 82 -10.44 14.34 0.53
CA ASP A 82 -9.11 14.82 0.13
C ASP A 82 -8.06 14.73 1.26
N ASP A 83 -6.82 15.12 0.94
CA ASP A 83 -5.69 15.15 1.88
C ASP A 83 -5.98 16.00 3.13
N ALA A 84 -6.69 17.13 2.97
CA ALA A 84 -6.98 18.02 4.08
C ALA A 84 -8.04 17.41 5.02
N ALA A 85 -9.08 16.78 4.47
CA ALA A 85 -10.08 16.04 5.24
C ALA A 85 -9.44 14.85 5.97
N ALA A 86 -8.53 14.12 5.30
CA ALA A 86 -7.79 13.02 5.91
C ALA A 86 -6.94 13.51 7.10
N ALA A 87 -6.27 14.66 6.97
CA ALA A 87 -5.44 15.24 8.04
C ALA A 87 -6.22 15.66 9.29
N HIS A 88 -7.52 15.90 9.17
CA HIS A 88 -8.41 16.25 10.28
C HIS A 88 -9.31 15.09 10.72
N SER A 89 -9.19 13.92 10.11
CA SER A 89 -9.98 12.74 10.45
C SER A 89 -9.42 12.03 11.67
N HIS A 90 -10.29 11.48 12.51
CA HIS A 90 -9.89 10.56 13.57
C HIS A 90 -10.26 9.11 13.22
N ALA A 91 -9.58 8.17 13.86
CA ALA A 91 -9.79 6.72 13.67
C ALA A 91 -11.27 6.28 13.73
N ALA A 92 -12.07 6.87 14.63
CA ALA A 92 -13.47 6.54 14.81
C ALA A 92 -14.40 7.11 13.71
N ASP A 93 -13.93 8.12 12.98
CA ASP A 93 -14.69 8.81 11.94
C ASP A 93 -14.51 8.16 10.57
N VAL A 94 -13.45 7.36 10.37
CA VAL A 94 -13.16 6.69 9.10
C VAL A 94 -13.94 5.36 9.02
N PRO A 95 -14.86 5.18 8.05
CA PRO A 95 -15.58 3.92 7.92
C PRO A 95 -14.66 2.73 7.63
N LEU A 96 -14.97 1.56 8.19
CA LEU A 96 -14.22 0.32 7.93
C LEU A 96 -14.07 0.02 6.43
N ALA A 97 -15.09 0.35 5.63
CA ALA A 97 -15.07 0.16 4.17
C ALA A 97 -14.03 1.04 3.45
N ALA A 98 -13.67 2.19 4.03
CA ALA A 98 -12.72 3.14 3.44
C ALA A 98 -11.25 2.75 3.68
N LEU A 99 -10.97 1.84 4.61
CA LEU A 99 -9.59 1.49 4.97
C LEU A 99 -8.81 0.85 3.81
N THR A 100 -9.41 -0.07 3.06
CA THR A 100 -8.68 -0.69 1.92
C THR A 100 -8.44 0.31 0.78
N PRO A 101 -9.42 1.14 0.37
CA PRO A 101 -9.17 2.26 -0.53
C PRO A 101 -8.06 3.21 -0.06
N LEU A 102 -8.06 3.61 1.22
CA LEU A 102 -7.03 4.48 1.79
C LEU A 102 -5.63 3.86 1.71
N LEU A 103 -5.47 2.56 2.02
CA LEU A 103 -4.19 1.87 1.85
C LEU A 103 -3.70 1.85 0.39
N ARG A 104 -4.61 1.65 -0.56
CA ARG A 104 -4.25 1.67 -2.00
C ARG A 104 -3.85 3.06 -2.46
N LEU A 105 -4.55 4.10 -2.01
CA LEU A 105 -4.21 5.48 -2.31
C LEU A 105 -2.88 5.88 -1.67
N ALA A 106 -2.63 5.51 -0.41
CA ALA A 106 -1.36 5.75 0.28
C ALA A 106 -0.18 5.14 -0.50
N HIS A 107 -0.36 3.95 -1.05
CA HIS A 107 0.60 3.31 -1.94
C HIS A 107 0.85 4.07 -3.25
N VAL A 108 -0.19 4.69 -3.84
CA VAL A 108 -0.01 5.54 -5.02
C VAL A 108 0.82 6.77 -4.64
N LEU A 109 0.48 7.43 -3.53
CA LEU A 109 1.21 8.61 -3.04
C LEU A 109 2.67 8.27 -2.72
N GLN A 110 2.94 7.09 -2.17
CA GLN A 110 4.30 6.56 -1.96
C GLN A 110 5.07 6.49 -3.28
N TRP A 111 4.48 5.90 -4.33
CA TRP A 111 5.13 5.76 -5.66
C TRP A 111 5.28 7.10 -6.38
N ARG A 112 4.49 8.11 -5.99
CA ARG A 112 4.66 9.51 -6.41
C ARG A 112 5.68 10.27 -5.58
N HIS A 113 6.38 9.61 -4.65
CA HIS A 113 7.31 10.22 -3.69
C HIS A 113 6.67 11.31 -2.80
N ARG A 114 5.34 11.33 -2.70
CA ARG A 114 4.57 12.21 -1.80
C ARG A 114 4.48 11.59 -0.41
N PHE A 115 5.65 11.31 0.17
CA PHE A 115 5.74 10.42 1.33
C PHE A 115 5.04 10.95 2.59
N SER A 116 5.02 12.26 2.81
CA SER A 116 4.34 12.84 3.99
C SER A 116 2.83 12.57 3.98
N GLU A 117 2.21 12.56 2.82
CA GLU A 117 0.78 12.28 2.67
C GLU A 117 0.52 10.78 2.68
N ALA A 118 1.40 9.98 2.05
CA ALA A 118 1.37 8.53 2.17
C ALA A 118 1.44 8.08 3.64
N ASP A 119 2.38 8.65 4.41
CA ASP A 119 2.53 8.40 5.85
C ASP A 119 1.26 8.75 6.64
N LEU A 120 0.62 9.89 6.29
CA LEU A 120 -0.63 10.32 6.90
C LEU A 120 -1.74 9.30 6.66
N LEU A 121 -1.92 8.84 5.41
CA LEU A 121 -2.96 7.87 5.07
C LEU A 121 -2.68 6.47 5.65
N PHE A 122 -1.41 6.03 5.68
CA PHE A 122 -1.03 4.79 6.34
C PHE A 122 -1.28 4.84 7.84
N GLY A 123 -0.89 5.94 8.50
CA GLY A 123 -1.12 6.16 9.92
C GLY A 123 -2.61 6.18 10.26
N LEU A 124 -3.41 6.97 9.53
CA LEU A 124 -4.86 7.03 9.70
C LEU A 124 -5.51 5.65 9.54
N THR A 125 -5.10 4.89 8.53
CA THR A 125 -5.64 3.54 8.31
C THR A 125 -5.22 2.58 9.43
N LEU A 126 -3.98 2.65 9.91
CA LEU A 126 -3.50 1.83 11.01
C LEU A 126 -4.31 2.10 12.28
N GLU A 127 -4.49 3.37 12.64
CA GLU A 127 -5.26 3.77 13.82
C GLU A 127 -6.72 3.35 13.72
N ALA A 128 -7.37 3.55 12.56
CA ALA A 128 -8.75 3.13 12.34
C ALA A 128 -8.90 1.60 12.37
N ALA A 129 -7.99 0.85 11.73
CA ALA A 129 -7.99 -0.61 11.76
C ALA A 129 -7.84 -1.14 13.18
N HIS A 130 -6.94 -0.54 13.97
CA HIS A 130 -6.75 -0.87 15.38
C HIS A 130 -8.02 -0.61 16.19
N TYR A 131 -8.63 0.58 16.03
CA TYR A 131 -9.88 0.95 16.69
C TYR A 131 -11.00 -0.08 16.44
N TYR A 132 -11.21 -0.48 15.18
CA TYR A 132 -12.20 -1.51 14.84
C TYR A 132 -11.83 -2.91 15.37
N GLY A 133 -10.53 -3.23 15.43
CA GLY A 133 -10.02 -4.49 16.00
C GLY A 133 -10.28 -4.63 17.50
N GLU A 134 -10.49 -3.52 18.20
CA GLU A 134 -10.80 -3.48 19.63
C GLU A 134 -12.32 -3.31 19.91
N HIS A 135 -13.05 -2.60 19.05
CA HIS A 135 -14.39 -2.09 19.40
C HIS A 135 -15.56 -2.57 18.51
N ALA A 136 -15.32 -3.29 17.41
CA ALA A 136 -16.38 -3.63 16.45
C ALA A 136 -16.62 -5.13 16.25
N ALA A 137 -17.76 -5.48 15.65
CA ALA A 137 -18.15 -6.87 15.38
C ALA A 137 -17.24 -7.57 14.34
N SER A 138 -16.43 -6.82 13.59
CA SER A 138 -15.58 -7.31 12.50
C SER A 138 -14.09 -7.36 12.87
N ILE A 139 -13.79 -7.82 14.10
CA ILE A 139 -12.42 -7.88 14.67
C ILE A 139 -11.40 -8.53 13.73
N GLU A 140 -11.74 -9.68 13.15
CA GLU A 140 -10.81 -10.42 12.29
C GLU A 140 -10.45 -9.64 11.02
N HIS A 141 -11.46 -9.04 10.37
CA HIS A 141 -11.25 -8.22 9.17
C HIS A 141 -10.51 -6.92 9.47
N ALA A 142 -10.70 -6.34 10.65
CA ALA A 142 -9.93 -5.17 11.09
C ALA A 142 -8.46 -5.54 11.38
N ARG A 143 -8.19 -6.68 12.01
CA ARG A 143 -6.83 -7.18 12.29
C ARG A 143 -6.03 -7.53 11.04
N ARG A 144 -6.58 -8.38 10.15
CA ARG A 144 -6.90 -7.89 8.80
C ARG A 144 -6.04 -6.79 8.18
N LEU A 145 -6.66 -5.62 8.23
CA LEU A 145 -6.20 -4.37 7.67
C LEU A 145 -5.07 -3.77 8.50
N GLU A 146 -5.02 -4.00 9.82
CA GLU A 146 -3.93 -3.53 10.68
C GLU A 146 -2.58 -4.07 10.19
N PHE A 147 -2.48 -5.38 9.93
CA PHE A 147 -1.22 -5.93 9.44
C PHE A 147 -0.87 -5.47 8.03
N PHE A 148 -1.87 -5.20 7.17
CA PHE A 148 -1.62 -4.66 5.84
C PHE A 148 -1.11 -3.23 5.94
N ALA A 149 -1.70 -2.41 6.81
CA ALA A 149 -1.24 -1.06 7.09
C ALA A 149 0.21 -1.05 7.58
N LEU A 150 0.56 -1.91 8.54
CA LEU A 150 1.95 -2.05 9.01
C LEU A 150 2.91 -2.43 7.89
N GLN A 151 2.58 -3.47 7.10
CA GLN A 151 3.42 -3.93 6.01
C GLN A 151 3.63 -2.82 4.95
N HIS A 152 2.56 -2.14 4.56
CA HIS A 152 2.60 -1.15 3.49
C HIS A 152 3.28 0.14 3.94
N TRP A 153 3.03 0.57 5.17
CA TRP A 153 3.77 1.69 5.75
C TRP A 153 5.26 1.38 5.88
N GLY A 154 5.62 0.14 6.24
CA GLY A 154 7.01 -0.30 6.26
C GLY A 154 7.69 -0.17 4.90
N ARG A 155 6.98 -0.45 3.80
CA ARG A 155 7.50 -0.22 2.43
C ARG A 155 7.67 1.26 2.12
N CYS A 156 6.74 2.12 2.55
CA CYS A 156 6.89 3.56 2.40
C CYS A 156 8.13 4.09 3.13
N ARG A 157 8.37 3.63 4.36
CA ARG A 157 9.61 3.93 5.10
C ARG A 157 10.85 3.42 4.38
N TYR A 158 10.78 2.23 3.79
CA TYR A 158 11.87 1.67 3.00
C TYR A 158 12.19 2.55 1.78
N ASP A 159 11.19 2.97 1.02
CA ASP A 159 11.37 3.86 -0.15
C ASP A 159 11.93 5.23 0.25
N GLN A 160 11.44 5.84 1.35
CA GLN A 160 12.02 7.08 1.89
C GLN A 160 13.53 6.93 2.15
N ALA A 161 13.97 5.77 2.61
CA ALA A 161 15.38 5.51 2.85
C ALA A 161 16.21 5.40 1.56
N LEU A 162 15.60 4.98 0.44
CA LEU A 162 16.26 4.89 -0.86
C LEU A 162 16.46 6.27 -1.52
N GLU A 163 15.59 7.24 -1.20
CA GLU A 163 15.61 8.59 -1.76
C GLU A 163 16.56 9.57 -1.06
N VAL A 164 17.02 9.23 0.14
CA VAL A 164 17.88 10.10 0.95
C VAL A 164 19.33 9.64 0.96
N HIS A 165 20.22 10.53 1.38
CA HIS A 165 21.63 10.17 1.60
C HIS A 165 21.78 9.15 2.73
N ALA A 166 22.88 8.38 2.68
CA ALA A 166 23.15 7.26 3.58
C ALA A 166 23.10 7.62 5.08
N ASP A 167 23.49 8.85 5.44
CA ASP A 167 23.44 9.37 6.81
C ASP A 167 22.01 9.59 7.33
N GLN A 168 21.06 9.81 6.43
CA GLN A 168 19.65 10.03 6.72
C GLN A 168 18.78 8.78 6.50
N ALA A 169 19.28 7.77 5.79
CA ALA A 169 18.54 6.54 5.49
C ALA A 169 18.32 5.64 6.72
N ARG A 170 19.23 5.68 7.69
CA ARG A 170 19.24 4.74 8.83
C ARG A 170 17.98 4.79 9.70
N PRO A 171 17.46 5.96 10.12
CA PRO A 171 16.20 6.03 10.86
C PRO A 171 15.02 5.42 10.08
N TYR A 172 14.87 5.76 8.80
CA TYR A 172 13.81 5.23 7.95
C TYR A 172 13.86 3.71 7.82
N LEU A 173 15.04 3.13 7.60
CA LEU A 173 15.19 1.66 7.56
C LEU A 173 14.93 1.00 8.91
N GLY A 174 15.29 1.67 10.01
CA GLY A 174 14.98 1.20 11.37
C GLY A 174 13.47 1.15 11.62
N GLU A 175 12.74 2.18 11.19
CA GLU A 175 11.28 2.22 11.26
C GLU A 175 10.63 1.19 10.34
N ALA A 176 11.11 1.06 9.09
CA ALA A 176 10.65 0.04 8.14
C ALA A 176 10.79 -1.37 8.74
N LEU A 177 11.96 -1.69 9.32
CA LEU A 177 12.21 -2.98 9.96
C LEU A 177 11.26 -3.21 11.14
N ALA A 178 11.05 -2.22 12.00
CA ALA A 178 10.13 -2.34 13.13
C ALA A 178 8.69 -2.62 12.68
N LEU A 179 8.23 -1.96 11.61
CA LEU A 179 6.91 -2.17 11.02
C LEU A 179 6.78 -3.58 10.42
N PHE A 180 7.79 -4.06 9.69
CA PHE A 180 7.79 -5.42 9.13
C PHE A 180 7.80 -6.50 10.20
N VAL A 181 8.60 -6.34 11.27
CA VAL A 181 8.63 -7.27 12.40
C VAL A 181 7.26 -7.33 13.08
N ARG A 182 6.65 -6.18 13.38
CA ARG A 182 5.31 -6.13 13.98
C ARG A 182 4.24 -6.77 13.07
N ALA A 183 4.29 -6.51 11.77
CA ALA A 183 3.40 -7.14 10.80
C ALA A 183 3.58 -8.67 10.76
N LEU A 184 4.83 -9.15 10.85
CA LEU A 184 5.13 -10.58 10.87
C LEU A 184 4.60 -11.27 12.14
N GLU A 185 4.83 -10.67 13.31
CA GLU A 185 4.33 -11.17 14.60
C GLU A 185 2.81 -11.34 14.57
N GLN A 186 2.10 -10.29 14.14
CA GLN A 186 0.63 -10.34 14.02
C GLN A 186 0.15 -11.41 13.05
N ARG A 187 0.86 -11.66 11.94
CA ARG A 187 0.48 -12.69 10.96
C ARG A 187 0.74 -14.12 11.42
N VAL A 188 1.78 -14.34 12.23
CA VAL A 188 2.03 -15.64 12.86
C VAL A 188 0.92 -15.95 13.86
N ASP A 189 0.49 -14.95 14.64
CA ASP A 189 -0.57 -15.12 15.64
C ASP A 189 -1.93 -15.51 15.03
N VAL A 190 -2.24 -15.04 13.82
CA VAL A 190 -3.48 -15.37 13.11
C VAL A 190 -3.35 -16.53 12.11
N ALA A 191 -2.22 -17.26 12.13
CA ALA A 191 -1.93 -18.38 11.22
C ALA A 191 -2.12 -18.04 9.73
N ALA A 192 -1.60 -16.88 9.31
CA ALA A 192 -1.62 -16.45 7.91
C ALA A 192 -0.96 -17.49 6.96
N SER A 193 -1.31 -17.44 5.68
CA SER A 193 -0.78 -18.41 4.72
C SER A 193 0.74 -18.33 4.57
N PRO A 194 1.44 -19.43 4.21
CA PRO A 194 2.89 -19.40 4.00
C PRO A 194 3.35 -18.36 2.97
N ALA A 195 2.54 -18.12 1.92
CA ALA A 195 2.81 -17.10 0.91
C ALA A 195 2.74 -15.69 1.52
N GLU A 196 1.71 -15.40 2.31
CA GLU A 196 1.57 -14.13 3.03
C GLU A 196 2.76 -13.88 3.98
N VAL A 197 3.21 -14.91 4.70
CA VAL A 197 4.39 -14.81 5.58
C VAL A 197 5.67 -14.60 4.78
N ALA A 198 5.84 -15.27 3.65
CA ALA A 198 7.03 -15.15 2.81
C ALA A 198 7.23 -13.71 2.28
N THR A 199 6.15 -13.03 1.89
CA THR A 199 6.24 -11.65 1.39
C THR A 199 6.77 -10.65 2.42
N ILE A 200 6.42 -10.83 3.69
CA ILE A 200 6.90 -9.94 4.77
C ILE A 200 8.32 -10.30 5.18
N ARG A 201 8.68 -11.59 5.21
CA ARG A 201 10.06 -12.01 5.47
C ARG A 201 11.04 -11.46 4.42
N LEU A 202 10.61 -11.38 3.16
CA LEU A 202 11.41 -10.75 2.10
C LEU A 202 11.67 -9.27 2.44
N ALA A 203 10.63 -8.52 2.80
CA ALA A 203 10.75 -7.09 3.13
C ALA A 203 11.59 -6.85 4.40
N GLU A 204 11.37 -7.67 5.44
CA GLU A 204 12.16 -7.67 6.67
C GLU A 204 13.65 -7.93 6.38
N GLN A 205 13.95 -8.91 5.53
CA GLN A 205 15.32 -9.24 5.14
C GLN A 205 15.96 -8.10 4.34
N ALA A 206 15.26 -7.54 3.36
CA ALA A 206 15.75 -6.41 2.57
C ALA A 206 16.09 -5.18 3.45
N ALA A 207 15.26 -4.88 4.45
CA ALA A 207 15.55 -3.81 5.42
C ALA A 207 16.79 -4.11 6.29
N ARG A 208 16.96 -5.36 6.73
CA ARG A 208 18.15 -5.79 7.49
C ARG A 208 19.43 -5.69 6.68
N ASP A 209 19.41 -6.19 5.45
CA ASP A 209 20.58 -6.19 4.58
C ASP A 209 21.02 -4.75 4.31
N ARG A 210 20.07 -3.86 4.02
CA ARG A 210 20.36 -2.44 3.81
C ARG A 210 20.91 -1.74 5.08
N LEU A 211 20.37 -2.05 6.25
CA LEU A 211 20.92 -1.53 7.52
C LEU A 211 22.35 -2.02 7.78
N ALA A 212 22.66 -3.28 7.40
CA ALA A 212 24.00 -3.84 7.54
C ALA A 212 24.99 -3.15 6.58
N GLU A 213 24.59 -2.86 5.34
CA GLU A 213 25.38 -2.11 4.36
C GLU A 213 25.76 -0.70 4.86
N LEU A 214 24.86 -0.02 5.57
CA LEU A 214 25.12 1.32 6.14
C LEU A 214 26.06 1.29 7.37
N GLY A 215 26.30 0.12 7.96
CA GLY A 215 27.17 -0.07 9.12
C GLY A 215 28.53 -0.69 8.81
N ALA A 216 28.77 -1.12 7.57
CA ALA A 216 30.01 -1.71 7.07
C ALA A 216 30.98 -0.64 6.54
#